data_AF-A0A4Q3ER85-F1
#
_entry.id   AF-A0A4Q3ER85-F1
#
_cell.length_a   1.000
_cell.length_b   1.000
_cell.length_c   1.000
_cell.angle_alpha   90.00
_cell.angle_beta   90.00
_cell.angle_gamma   90.00
#
_symmetry.space_group_name_H-M   'P 1'
#
loop_
_entity.id
_entity.type
_entity.pdbx_description
1 polymer ?
#
loop_
_entity_poly.entity_id
_entity_poly.type
_entity_poly.pdbx_seq_one_letter_code
_entity_poly.pdbx_strand_id
1 'polypeptide(L)'
;MKFKNIITTMLSLSACLIFDSASAQVNPMGAQYYLNQYLANPAMAGFEEGLIVTGGFRKQIASMPGLPQDQNLTAEYRMNKVGLGFNFNNEKSGILRQNRVVGTFAYHVPVNTKDAQLHFGVSAGAYTERLSEQDIVGNPNDPAIAQLNRRDAY
;
A
#
# COMPACT_ATOMS: atom_id res chain seq x y z
N MET A 1 1.18 3.05 58.94
CA MET A 1 0.29 2.62 57.83
C MET A 1 0.30 3.56 56.61
N LYS A 2 0.43 4.88 56.76
CA LYS A 2 0.36 5.86 55.65
C LYS A 2 1.52 5.79 54.63
N PHE A 3 2.74 5.47 55.08
CA PHE A 3 3.94 5.46 54.22
C PHE A 3 3.98 4.29 53.24
N LYS A 4 3.50 3.10 53.65
CA LYS A 4 3.42 1.91 52.79
C LYS A 4 2.45 2.13 51.64
N ASN A 5 1.32 2.79 51.89
CA ASN A 5 0.33 3.11 50.88
C ASN A 5 0.88 4.11 49.85
N ILE A 6 1.62 5.15 50.28
CA ILE A 6 2.27 6.12 49.38
C ILE A 6 3.24 5.45 48.41
N ILE A 7 4.05 4.51 48.91
CA ILE A 7 4.98 3.73 48.07
C ILE A 7 4.20 2.89 47.06
N THR A 8 3.11 2.23 47.48
CA THR A 8 2.28 1.45 46.55
C THR A 8 1.61 2.34 45.50
N THR A 9 1.16 3.54 45.85
CA THR A 9 0.58 4.48 44.88
C THR A 9 1.63 5.01 43.90
N MET A 10 2.85 5.32 44.36
CA MET A 10 3.94 5.74 43.47
C MET A 10 4.39 4.60 42.53
N LEU A 11 4.36 3.36 43.02
CA LEU A 11 4.69 2.18 42.22
C LEU A 11 3.61 1.90 41.17
N SER A 12 2.32 2.03 41.51
CA SER A 12 1.24 1.86 40.53
C SER A 12 1.20 3.01 39.50
N LEU A 13 1.57 4.23 39.91
CA LEU A 13 1.64 5.38 39.01
C LEU A 13 2.81 5.29 38.03
N SER A 14 3.97 4.77 38.48
CA SER A 14 5.12 4.51 37.60
C SER A 14 4.85 3.38 36.60
N ALA A 15 4.06 2.37 36.99
CA ALA A 15 3.65 1.28 36.09
C ALA A 15 2.75 1.75 34.93
N CYS A 16 1.97 2.83 35.12
CA CYS A 16 1.14 3.41 34.06
C CYS A 16 1.90 4.30 33.07
N LEU A 17 3.19 4.60 33.27
CA LEU A 17 3.97 5.50 32.41
C LEU A 17 4.83 4.76 31.37
N ILE A 18 4.73 3.44 31.28
CA ILE A 18 5.51 2.60 30.35
C ILE A 18 4.70 2.23 29.09
N PHE A 19 3.81 3.12 28.63
CA PHE A 19 3.17 2.95 27.32
C PHE A 19 4.09 3.50 26.24
N ASP A 20 4.87 2.60 25.67
CA ASP A 20 5.74 2.90 24.55
C ASP A 20 4.91 3.18 23.28
N SER A 21 5.20 4.31 22.64
CA SER A 21 4.93 4.64 21.24
C SER A 21 3.60 4.16 20.64
N ALA A 22 2.52 4.91 20.87
CA ALA A 22 1.27 4.73 20.12
C ALA A 22 1.51 4.99 18.61
N SER A 23 1.52 3.92 17.83
CA SER A 23 1.65 4.01 16.37
C SER A 23 0.30 4.38 15.76
N ALA A 24 -0.05 5.67 15.78
CA ALA A 24 -1.25 6.21 15.13
C ALA A 24 -1.05 6.44 13.62
N GLN A 25 -0.34 5.52 12.96
CA GLN A 25 -0.21 5.55 11.51
C GLN A 25 -1.55 5.18 10.89
N VAL A 26 -2.17 6.15 10.23
CA VAL A 26 -3.35 5.91 9.39
C VAL A 26 -2.94 4.86 8.39
N ASN A 27 -3.56 3.69 8.42
CA ASN A 27 -3.36 2.68 7.38
C ASN A 27 -4.32 3.02 6.23
N PRO A 28 -3.86 3.71 5.16
CA PRO A 28 -4.74 4.17 4.09
C PRO A 28 -5.29 3.00 3.25
N MET A 29 -4.89 1.74 3.54
CA MET A 29 -5.27 0.56 2.76
C MET A 29 -6.52 -0.17 3.27
N GLY A 30 -7.06 0.18 4.45
CA GLY A 30 -8.17 -0.57 5.06
C GLY A 30 -9.41 -0.68 4.18
N ALA A 31 -9.87 0.44 3.59
CA ALA A 31 -11.01 0.43 2.67
C ALA A 31 -10.70 -0.23 1.32
N GLN A 32 -9.44 -0.18 0.89
CA GLN A 32 -9.03 -0.67 -0.42
C GLN A 32 -8.93 -2.20 -0.47
N TYR A 33 -8.64 -2.84 0.67
CA TYR A 33 -8.68 -4.30 0.82
C TYR A 33 -10.05 -4.89 0.48
N TYR A 34 -11.13 -4.29 1.01
CA TYR A 34 -12.48 -4.77 0.79
C TYR A 34 -12.95 -4.57 -0.66
N LEU A 35 -12.35 -3.61 -1.38
CA LEU A 35 -12.65 -3.35 -2.78
C LEU A 35 -11.85 -4.26 -3.72
N ASN A 36 -10.61 -4.58 -3.38
CA ASN A 36 -9.77 -5.47 -4.16
C ASN A 36 -8.74 -6.17 -3.24
N GLN A 37 -8.97 -7.44 -2.96
CA GLN A 37 -8.13 -8.25 -2.06
C GLN A 37 -6.76 -8.58 -2.68
N TYR A 38 -6.67 -8.64 -4.01
CA TYR A 38 -5.43 -8.84 -4.74
C TYR A 38 -4.39 -7.76 -4.46
N LEU A 39 -4.81 -6.50 -4.24
CA LEU A 39 -3.89 -5.42 -3.87
C LEU A 39 -3.18 -5.64 -2.53
N ALA A 40 -3.75 -6.43 -1.63
CA ALA A 40 -3.15 -6.72 -0.33
C ALA A 40 -2.38 -8.05 -0.31
N ASN A 41 -2.78 -9.03 -1.11
CA ASN A 41 -2.14 -10.32 -1.15
C ASN A 41 -2.09 -10.88 -2.59
N PRO A 42 -0.90 -11.14 -3.15
CA PRO A 42 -0.77 -11.64 -4.51
C PRO A 42 -1.37 -13.04 -4.71
N ALA A 43 -1.51 -13.85 -3.65
CA ALA A 43 -2.18 -15.14 -3.73
C ALA A 43 -3.69 -15.04 -4.01
N MET A 44 -4.26 -13.84 -3.86
CA MET A 44 -5.67 -13.55 -4.14
C MET A 44 -5.93 -13.15 -5.59
N ALA A 45 -4.89 -13.03 -6.43
CA ALA A 45 -5.08 -12.72 -7.85
C ALA A 45 -5.97 -13.78 -8.51
N GLY A 46 -7.09 -13.35 -9.08
CA GLY A 46 -8.06 -14.29 -9.66
C GLY A 46 -8.71 -15.15 -8.60
N PHE A 47 -9.08 -14.59 -7.44
CA PHE A 47 -9.85 -15.32 -6.42
C PHE A 47 -11.23 -15.75 -6.94
N GLU A 48 -11.89 -14.87 -7.69
CA GLU A 48 -13.13 -15.13 -8.40
C GLU A 48 -12.87 -15.66 -9.82
N GLU A 49 -13.77 -16.49 -10.34
CA GLU A 49 -13.67 -17.03 -11.70
C GLU A 49 -13.99 -15.98 -12.78
N GLY A 50 -13.24 -16.00 -13.88
CA GLY A 50 -13.44 -15.08 -15.00
C GLY A 50 -12.49 -13.88 -14.96
N LEU A 51 -12.82 -12.85 -15.76
CA LEU A 51 -12.06 -11.61 -15.87
C LEU A 51 -12.72 -10.53 -15.02
N ILE A 52 -11.97 -9.97 -14.07
CA ILE A 52 -12.39 -8.85 -13.22
C ILE A 52 -11.43 -7.69 -13.47
N VAL A 53 -11.99 -6.51 -13.70
CA VAL A 53 -11.24 -5.27 -13.86
C VAL A 53 -11.74 -4.27 -12.84
N THR A 54 -10.86 -3.75 -12.00
CA THR A 54 -11.20 -2.76 -10.99
C THR A 54 -10.42 -1.47 -11.23
N GLY A 55 -11.14 -0.35 -11.31
CA GLY A 55 -10.56 0.99 -11.35
C GLY A 55 -10.81 1.74 -10.05
N GLY A 56 -9.78 2.40 -9.52
CA GLY A 56 -9.86 3.21 -8.32
C GLY A 56 -9.25 4.59 -8.54
N PHE A 57 -9.93 5.62 -8.04
CA PHE A 57 -9.42 6.98 -8.01
C PHE A 57 -9.60 7.55 -6.60
N ARG A 58 -8.52 8.08 -6.02
CA ARG A 58 -8.52 8.76 -4.74
C ARG A 58 -7.90 10.13 -4.87
N LYS A 59 -8.57 11.14 -4.34
CA LYS A 59 -8.04 12.49 -4.25
C LYS A 59 -8.40 13.07 -2.90
N GLN A 60 -7.41 13.58 -2.18
CA GLN A 60 -7.66 14.28 -0.93
C GLN A 60 -8.27 15.66 -1.23
N ILE A 61 -9.41 15.97 -0.60
CA ILE A 61 -10.08 17.28 -0.73
C ILE A 61 -9.63 18.11 0.47
N ALA A 62 -8.65 18.98 0.25
CA ALA A 62 -8.23 20.00 1.19
C ALA A 62 -7.84 21.27 0.42
N SER A 63 -7.68 22.39 1.11
CA SER A 63 -7.40 23.69 0.49
C SER A 63 -5.92 23.91 0.17
N MET A 64 -5.10 22.86 0.16
CA MET A 64 -3.65 22.94 -0.02
C MET A 64 -3.25 22.52 -1.44
N PRO A 65 -2.33 23.24 -2.11
CA PRO A 65 -1.79 22.81 -3.39
C PRO A 65 -0.90 21.57 -3.23
N GLY A 66 -0.91 20.67 -4.22
CA GLY A 66 -0.05 19.49 -4.23
C GLY A 66 -0.56 18.28 -3.43
N LEU A 67 -1.87 18.20 -3.17
CA LEU A 67 -2.43 17.08 -2.42
C LEU A 67 -2.23 15.72 -3.12
N PRO A 68 -2.09 14.63 -2.34
CA PRO A 68 -2.03 13.28 -2.85
C PRO A 68 -3.24 12.91 -3.71
N GLN A 69 -2.95 12.32 -4.86
CA GLN A 69 -3.91 11.76 -5.80
C GLN A 69 -3.40 10.40 -6.30
N ASP A 70 -4.25 9.38 -6.18
CA ASP A 70 -3.92 8.01 -6.54
C ASP A 70 -4.88 7.50 -7.61
N GLN A 71 -4.31 6.86 -8.62
CA GLN A 71 -5.04 6.14 -9.65
C GLN A 71 -4.57 4.69 -9.63
N ASN A 72 -5.51 3.77 -9.60
CA ASN A 72 -5.24 2.34 -9.60
C ASN A 72 -6.10 1.66 -10.65
N LEU A 73 -5.50 0.78 -11.44
CA LEU A 73 -6.18 -0.15 -12.32
C LEU A 73 -5.65 -1.56 -12.04
N THR A 74 -6.55 -2.47 -11.69
CA THR A 74 -6.26 -3.89 -11.60
C THR A 74 -7.04 -4.66 -12.64
N ALA A 75 -6.42 -5.71 -13.16
CA ALA A 75 -7.08 -6.71 -13.97
C ALA A 75 -6.67 -8.09 -13.46
N GLU A 76 -7.65 -8.93 -13.18
CA GLU A 76 -7.48 -10.26 -12.62
C GLU A 76 -8.23 -11.26 -13.48
N TYR A 77 -7.59 -12.38 -13.77
CA TYR A 77 -8.20 -13.44 -14.55
C TYR A 77 -7.92 -14.79 -13.93
N ARG A 78 -8.97 -15.55 -13.62
CA ARG A 78 -8.84 -16.95 -13.22
C ARG A 78 -9.25 -17.90 -14.34
N MET A 79 -8.39 -18.87 -14.59
CA MET A 79 -8.68 -20.05 -15.39
C MET A 79 -8.35 -21.31 -14.59
N ASN A 80 -9.39 -21.98 -14.09
CA ASN A 80 -9.27 -23.19 -13.25
C ASN A 80 -8.42 -22.90 -11.98
N LYS A 81 -7.25 -23.54 -11.85
CA LYS A 81 -6.34 -23.37 -10.72
C LYS A 81 -5.38 -22.20 -10.86
N VAL A 82 -5.31 -21.58 -12.04
CA VAL A 82 -4.35 -20.52 -12.35
C VAL A 82 -5.06 -19.17 -12.27
N GLY A 83 -4.48 -18.26 -11.49
CA GLY A 83 -4.85 -16.85 -11.43
C GLY A 83 -3.74 -15.99 -12.04
N LEU A 84 -4.12 -15.00 -12.83
CA LEU A 84 -3.24 -13.95 -13.33
C LEU A 84 -3.72 -12.61 -12.80
N GLY A 85 -2.80 -11.79 -12.35
CA GLY A 85 -3.08 -10.44 -11.86
C GLY A 85 -2.19 -9.43 -12.56
N PHE A 86 -2.76 -8.26 -12.84
CA PHE A 86 -2.04 -7.09 -13.30
C PHE A 86 -2.48 -5.91 -12.43
N ASN A 87 -1.52 -5.13 -11.96
CA ASN A 87 -1.77 -3.90 -11.24
C ASN A 87 -0.94 -2.76 -11.84
N PHE A 88 -1.63 -1.69 -12.21
CA PHE A 88 -1.05 -0.41 -12.56
C PHE A 88 -1.48 0.61 -11.51
N ASN A 89 -0.50 1.29 -10.92
CA ASN A 89 -0.75 2.37 -9.99
C ASN A 89 0.04 3.61 -10.41
N ASN A 90 -0.61 4.76 -10.35
CA ASN A 90 -0.03 6.07 -10.60
C ASN A 90 -0.44 7.01 -9.47
N GLU A 91 0.56 7.45 -8.71
CA GLU A 91 0.42 8.34 -7.56
C GLU A 91 1.11 9.68 -7.83
N LYS A 92 0.40 10.76 -7.50
CA LYS A 92 0.88 12.14 -7.50
C LYS A 92 0.80 12.66 -6.07
N SER A 93 1.94 13.04 -5.49
CA SER A 93 2.00 13.72 -4.19
C SER A 93 2.90 14.95 -4.31
N GLY A 94 2.31 16.14 -4.43
CA GLY A 94 3.03 17.37 -4.74
C GLY A 94 3.80 17.29 -6.06
N ILE A 95 5.11 17.50 -5.97
CA ILE A 95 6.04 17.35 -7.10
C ILE A 95 6.44 15.88 -7.33
N LEU A 96 6.18 14.97 -6.39
CA LEU A 96 6.53 13.57 -6.53
C LEU A 96 5.54 12.85 -7.46
N ARG A 97 6.07 11.97 -8.30
CA ARG A 97 5.32 11.06 -9.16
C ARG A 97 5.87 9.66 -9.00
N GLN A 98 4.98 8.74 -8.68
CA GLN A 98 5.31 7.33 -8.49
C GLN A 98 4.43 6.51 -9.43
N ASN A 99 5.05 5.69 -10.27
CA ASN A 99 4.35 4.72 -11.08
C ASN A 99 4.79 3.33 -10.66
N ARG A 100 3.83 2.43 -10.50
CA ARG A 100 4.07 1.03 -10.18
C ARG A 100 3.33 0.16 -11.16
N VAL A 101 4.02 -0.82 -11.72
CA VAL A 101 3.45 -1.85 -12.58
C VAL A 101 3.82 -3.20 -12.01
N VAL A 102 2.83 -4.03 -11.69
CA VAL A 102 3.05 -5.35 -11.10
C VAL A 102 2.25 -6.38 -11.88
N GLY A 103 2.95 -7.43 -12.33
CA GLY A 103 2.35 -8.67 -12.80
C GLY A 103 2.39 -9.72 -11.69
N THR A 104 1.33 -10.49 -11.57
CA THR A 104 1.19 -11.52 -10.54
C THR A 104 0.70 -12.82 -11.15
N PHE A 105 1.30 -13.91 -10.70
CA PHE A 105 0.84 -15.26 -10.97
C PHE A 105 0.40 -15.90 -9.65
N ALA A 106 -0.81 -16.44 -9.63
CA ALA A 106 -1.37 -17.15 -8.49
C ALA A 106 -1.77 -18.59 -8.88
N TYR A 107 -1.69 -19.48 -7.91
CA TYR A 107 -2.08 -20.87 -8.06
C TYR A 107 -2.94 -21.33 -6.88
N HIS A 108 -4.13 -21.83 -7.17
CA HIS A 108 -5.13 -22.23 -6.20
C HIS A 108 -5.24 -23.77 -6.19
N VAL A 109 -4.71 -24.38 -5.13
CA VAL A 109 -4.64 -25.83 -4.95
C VAL A 109 -5.81 -26.31 -4.09
N PRO A 110 -6.79 -27.04 -4.65
CA PRO A 110 -7.80 -27.70 -3.84
C PRO A 110 -7.15 -28.82 -3.03
N VAL A 111 -7.27 -28.76 -1.70
CA VAL A 111 -6.71 -29.76 -0.78
C VAL A 111 -7.75 -30.80 -0.35
N ASN A 112 -9.04 -30.53 -0.53
CA ASN A 112 -10.11 -31.47 -0.24
C ASN A 112 -11.32 -31.24 -1.16
N THR A 113 -12.27 -32.17 -1.15
CA THR A 113 -13.53 -32.13 -1.92
C THR A 113 -14.60 -31.19 -1.32
N LYS A 114 -14.29 -30.52 -0.20
CA LYS A 114 -15.21 -29.63 0.57
C LYS A 114 -14.75 -28.17 0.54
N ASP A 115 -14.31 -27.68 -0.62
CA ASP A 115 -13.94 -26.27 -0.88
C ASP A 115 -12.73 -25.72 -0.12
N ALA A 116 -11.96 -26.56 0.57
CA ALA A 116 -10.69 -26.16 1.14
C ALA A 116 -9.65 -25.97 0.02
N GLN A 117 -9.15 -24.73 -0.13
CA GLN A 117 -8.14 -24.37 -1.12
C GLN A 117 -6.93 -23.70 -0.45
N LEU A 118 -5.74 -24.03 -0.93
CA LEU A 118 -4.50 -23.36 -0.57
C LEU A 118 -4.09 -22.46 -1.73
N HIS A 119 -3.73 -21.21 -1.44
CA HIS A 119 -3.43 -20.21 -2.45
C HIS A 119 -1.98 -19.77 -2.35
N PHE A 120 -1.30 -19.78 -3.50
CA PHE A 120 0.06 -19.29 -3.65
C PHE A 120 0.07 -18.16 -4.65
N GLY A 121 0.91 -17.15 -4.44
CA GLY A 121 1.06 -16.03 -5.35
C GLY A 121 2.49 -15.55 -5.40
N VAL A 122 2.95 -15.19 -6.59
CA VAL A 122 4.24 -14.53 -6.81
C VAL A 122 4.01 -13.32 -7.70
N SER A 123 4.62 -12.20 -7.32
CA SER A 123 4.52 -10.95 -8.05
C SER A 123 5.90 -10.45 -8.44
N ALA A 124 5.97 -9.86 -9.61
CA ALA A 124 7.12 -9.11 -10.08
C ALA A 124 6.65 -7.80 -10.68
N GLY A 125 7.44 -6.74 -10.54
CA GLY A 125 7.02 -5.44 -11.01
C GLY A 125 8.16 -4.45 -11.13
N ALA A 126 7.83 -3.33 -11.76
CA ALA A 126 8.69 -2.16 -11.86
C ALA A 126 8.08 -1.02 -11.04
N TYR A 127 8.94 -0.26 -10.38
CA TYR A 127 8.58 0.92 -9.64
C TYR A 127 9.48 2.06 -10.10
N THR A 128 8.87 3.17 -10.49
CA THR A 128 9.60 4.37 -10.94
C THR A 128 9.15 5.56 -10.13
N GLU A 129 10.11 6.33 -9.65
CA GLU A 129 9.88 7.54 -8.88
C GLU A 129 10.57 8.71 -9.58
N ARG A 130 9.86 9.82 -9.74
CA ARG A 130 10.40 11.04 -10.37
C ARG A 130 9.82 12.29 -9.74
N LEU A 131 10.58 13.37 -9.79
CA LEU A 131 10.13 14.72 -9.45
C LEU A 131 9.65 15.44 -10.71
N SER A 132 8.46 16.01 -10.64
CA SER A 132 7.79 16.77 -11.69
C SER A 132 8.30 18.21 -11.69
N GLU A 133 9.10 18.56 -12.69
CA GLU A 133 9.68 19.90 -12.87
C GLU A 133 8.62 21.01 -13.05
N GLN A 134 7.43 20.65 -13.55
CA GLN A 134 6.34 21.57 -13.83
C GLN A 134 5.57 22.00 -12.59
N ASP A 135 5.61 21.21 -11.51
CA ASP A 135 4.93 21.53 -10.25
C ASP A 135 5.90 22.18 -9.22
N ILE A 136 7.15 22.47 -9.62
CA ILE A 136 8.17 23.05 -8.73
C ILE A 136 7.88 24.53 -8.50
N VAL A 137 7.76 24.91 -7.23
CA VAL A 137 7.79 26.31 -6.80
C VAL A 137 9.24 26.64 -6.41
N GLY A 138 10.05 27.05 -7.38
CA GLY A 138 11.50 27.24 -7.20
C GLY A 138 12.30 27.32 -8.51
N ASN A 139 13.61 27.01 -8.48
CA ASN A 139 14.45 26.96 -9.68
C ASN A 139 14.29 25.59 -10.38
N PRO A 140 13.70 25.53 -11.59
CA PRO A 140 13.51 24.26 -12.31
C PRO A 140 14.82 23.66 -12.83
N ASN A 141 15.92 24.43 -12.89
CA ASN A 141 17.23 23.96 -13.33
C ASN A 141 18.14 23.53 -12.15
N ASP A 142 17.57 23.24 -10.98
CA ASP A 142 18.35 22.77 -9.84
C ASP A 142 18.99 21.40 -10.14
N PRO A 143 20.33 21.28 -10.10
CA PRO A 143 21.03 20.03 -10.41
C PRO A 143 20.65 18.88 -9.46
N ALA A 144 20.20 19.15 -8.24
CA ALA A 144 19.74 18.11 -7.30
C ALA A 144 18.49 17.37 -7.80
N ILE A 145 17.58 18.08 -8.48
CA ILE A 145 16.36 17.51 -9.06
C ILE A 145 16.71 16.62 -10.25
N ALA A 146 17.57 17.12 -11.15
CA ALA A 146 18.05 16.35 -12.29
C ALA A 146 18.83 15.10 -11.85
N GLN A 147 19.60 15.18 -10.76
CA GLN A 147 20.34 14.06 -10.21
C GLN A 147 19.40 13.00 -9.59
N LEU A 148 18.31 13.41 -8.93
CA LEU A 148 17.33 12.46 -8.38
C LEU A 148 16.57 11.72 -9.48
N ASN A 149 16.15 12.43 -10.53
CA ASN A 149 15.48 11.82 -11.68
C ASN A 149 16.38 10.87 -12.50
N ARG A 150 17.71 11.02 -12.40
CA ARG A 150 18.70 10.14 -13.05
C ARG A 150 19.15 8.99 -12.17
N ARG A 151 18.62 8.87 -10.94
CA ARG A 151 19.05 7.83 -10.02
C ARG A 151 18.47 6.50 -10.49
N ASP A 152 19.35 5.53 -10.75
CA ASP A 152 18.93 4.18 -11.09
C ASP A 152 18.15 3.55 -9.93
N ALA A 153 17.10 2.80 -10.28
CA ALA A 153 16.38 1.97 -9.32
C ALA A 153 17.29 0.78 -8.97
N TYR A 154 17.81 0.76 -7.73
CA TYR A 154 18.61 -0.34 -7.19
C TYR A 154 17.81 -1.63 -7.05
#